data_AF-V4VFC4-F1
#
_entry.id   AF-V4VFC4-F1
#
_cell.length_a   1.000
_cell.length_b   1.000
_cell.length_c   1.000
_cell.angle_alpha   90.00
_cell.angle_beta   90.00
_cell.angle_gamma   90.00
#
_symmetry.space_group_name_H-M   'P 1'
#
loop_
_entity.id
_entity.type
_entity.pdbx_description
1 polymer ?
#
loop_
_entity_poly.entity_id
_entity_poly.type
_entity_poly.pdbx_seq_one_letter_code
_entity_poly.pdbx_strand_id
1 'polypeptide(L)' 'MSEHNEKWKAEEAIGGNRAAVEALRELITFPLLYSSQAQKLGLKWPRGLLLYGVPGTGKTSLVRAVVRECGAHLTVI' A
#
# COMPACT_ATOMS: atom_id res chain seq x y z
N MET A 1 14.81 1.99 -25.87
CA MET A 1 14.53 0.58 -25.54
C MET A 1 13.58 0.60 -24.35
N SER A 2 12.28 0.57 -24.60
CA SER A 2 11.24 0.67 -23.58
C SER A 2 11.06 -0.70 -22.91
N GLU A 3 11.73 -0.92 -21.78
CA GLU A 3 11.39 -2.03 -20.89
C GLU A 3 9.93 -1.83 -20.42
N HIS A 4 9.01 -2.57 -21.04
CA HIS A 4 7.73 -2.87 -20.41
C HIS A 4 8.03 -3.80 -19.24
N ASN A 5 8.45 -3.22 -18.12
CA ASN A 5 8.53 -3.94 -16.86
C ASN A 5 7.09 -4.07 -16.34
N GLU A 6 6.44 -5.19 -16.63
CA GLU A 6 5.16 -5.54 -16.00
C GLU A 6 5.42 -5.74 -14.50
N LYS A 7 5.34 -4.64 -13.76
CA LYS A 7 5.53 -4.62 -12.32
C LYS A 7 4.30 -5.30 -11.69
N TRP A 8 4.54 -6.43 -11.03
CA TRP A 8 3.52 -7.22 -10.34
C TRP A 8 2.63 -6.35 -9.44
N LYS A 9 1.31 -6.55 -9.51
CA LYS A 9 0.32 -5.80 -8.72
C LYS A 9 -0.34 -6.64 -7.63
N ALA A 10 -0.66 -6.02 -6.49
CA ALA A 10 -1.33 -6.70 -5.38
C ALA A 10 -2.69 -7.31 -5.76
N GLU A 11 -3.40 -6.69 -6.69
CA GLU A 11 -4.69 -7.14 -7.21
C GLU A 11 -4.62 -8.50 -7.92
N GLU A 12 -3.46 -8.91 -8.43
CA GLU A 12 -3.27 -10.24 -9.03
C GLU A 12 -3.32 -11.36 -7.98
N ALA A 13 -2.96 -11.05 -6.73
CA ALA A 13 -3.03 -12.00 -5.61
C ALA A 13 -4.30 -11.84 -4.77
N ILE A 14 -5.08 -10.78 -4.97
CA ILE A 14 -6.23 -10.45 -4.11
C ILE A 14 -7.45 -10.10 -4.93
N GLY A 15 -8.46 -10.96 -4.82
CA GLY A 15 -9.78 -10.66 -5.34
C GLY A 15 -10.50 -9.61 -4.48
N GLY A 16 -11.00 -8.55 -5.10
CA GLY A 16 -11.79 -7.52 -4.44
C GLY A 16 -10.96 -6.58 -3.56
N ASN A 17 -11.60 -5.91 -2.59
CA ASN A 17 -10.95 -5.03 -1.61
C ASN A 17 -10.11 -3.87 -2.20
N ARG A 18 -10.41 -3.43 -3.43
CA ARG A 18 -9.66 -2.38 -4.13
C ARG A 18 -9.44 -1.11 -3.31
N ALA A 19 -10.45 -0.68 -2.56
CA ALA A 19 -10.34 0.51 -1.70
C ALA A 19 -9.30 0.33 -0.57
N ALA A 20 -9.22 -0.86 0.03
CA ALA A 20 -8.25 -1.15 1.08
C ALA A 20 -6.83 -1.33 0.51
N VAL A 21 -6.70 -1.91 -0.69
CA VAL A 21 -5.43 -2.00 -1.42
C VAL A 21 -4.91 -0.60 -1.72
N GLU A 22 -5.74 0.27 -2.29
CA GLU A 22 -5.35 1.64 -2.61
C GLU A 22 -4.97 2.43 -1.36
N ALA A 23 -5.80 2.41 -0.31
CA ALA A 23 -5.50 3.12 0.92
C ALA A 23 -4.17 2.70 1.56
N LEU A 24 -3.84 1.40 1.53
CA LEU A 24 -2.56 0.91 2.04
C LEU A 24 -1.39 1.28 1.12
N ARG A 25 -1.59 1.24 -0.20
CA ARG A 25 -0.60 1.65 -1.21
C ARG A 25 -0.26 3.13 -1.06
N GLU A 26 -1.25 3.99 -0.93
CA GLU A 26 -1.09 5.43 -0.71
C GLU A 26 -0.35 5.72 0.60
N LEU A 27 -0.72 5.02 1.69
CA LEU A 27 -0.08 5.17 2.99
C LEU A 27 1.44 4.92 2.93
N ILE A 28 1.87 3.95 2.12
CA ILE A 28 3.28 3.61 1.94
C ILE A 28 3.97 4.54 0.94
N THR A 29 3.31 4.86 -0.19
CA THR A 29 3.95 5.51 -1.33
C THR A 29 3.89 7.03 -1.29
N PHE A 30 2.80 7.64 -0.83
CA PHE A 30 2.63 9.10 -0.86
C PHE A 30 3.69 9.84 -0.03
N PRO A 31 4.07 9.39 1.18
CA PRO A 31 5.14 10.03 1.92
C PRO A 31 6.48 10.05 1.18
N LEU A 32 6.73 9.04 0.34
CA LEU A 32 7.95 8.92 -0.46
C LEU A 32 7.88 9.79 -1.72
N LEU A 33 6.73 9.78 -2.41
CA LEU A 33 6.53 10.47 -3.68
C LEU A 33 6.33 11.99 -3.53
N TYR A 34 5.65 12.43 -2.46
CA TYR A 34 5.19 13.80 -2.30
C TYR A 34 5.79 14.52 -1.08
N SER A 35 6.98 14.09 -0.65
CA SER A 35 7.67 14.65 0.53
C SER A 35 7.91 16.16 0.44
N SER A 36 8.35 16.67 -0.72
CA SER A 36 8.60 18.10 -0.93
C SER A 36 7.34 18.95 -0.87
N GLN A 37 6.25 18.45 -1.47
CA GLN A 37 4.95 19.13 -1.47
C GLN A 37 4.36 19.19 -0.06
N ALA A 38 4.47 18.10 0.70
CA ALA A 38 4.02 18.06 2.08
C ALA A 38 4.74 19.10 2.95
N GLN A 39 6.06 19.26 2.78
CA GLN A 39 6.83 20.28 3.50
C GLN A 39 6.39 21.70 3.14
N LYS A 40 6.21 22.00 1.85
CA LYS A 40 5.79 23.33 1.39
C LYS A 40 4.39 23.72 1.89
N LEU A 41 3.49 22.74 2.00
CA LEU A 41 2.10 22.95 2.41
C LEU A 41 1.88 22.76 3.93
N GLY A 42 2.91 22.37 4.69
CA GLY A 42 2.79 22.06 6.11
C GLY A 42 1.90 20.85 6.42
N LEU A 43 1.72 19.93 5.46
CA LEU A 43 0.86 18.76 5.60
C LEU A 43 1.60 17.61 6.30
N LYS A 44 0.87 16.85 7.12
CA LYS A 44 1.34 15.62 7.74
C LYS A 44 0.70 14.42 7.07
N TRP A 45 1.52 13.43 6.74
CA TRP A 45 1.04 12.16 6.19
C TRP A 45 0.38 11.30 7.27
N PRO A 46 -0.69 10.54 6.93
CA PRO A 46 -1.21 9.52 7.81
C PRO A 46 -0.13 8.47 8.11
N ARG A 47 -0.13 7.95 9.34
CA ARG A 47 0.92 7.06 9.85
C ARG A 47 0.47 5.62 10.08
N GLY A 48 -0.83 5.38 10.06
CA GLY A 48 -1.41 4.09 10.38
C GLY A 48 -2.74 3.89 9.70
N LEU A 49 -3.09 2.62 9.53
CA LEU A 49 -4.33 2.18 8.92
C LEU A 49 -4.84 0.97 9.71
N LEU A 50 -6.14 0.96 9.99
CA LEU A 50 -6.81 -0.14 10.69
C LEU A 50 -7.59 -0.99 9.69
N LEU A 51 -7.15 -2.23 9.48
CA LEU A 51 -7.91 -3.23 8.73
C LEU A 51 -8.80 -4.01 9.69
N TYR A 52 -10.12 -3.81 9.59
CA TYR A 52 -11.11 -4.50 10.43
C TYR A 52 -12.10 -5.33 9.61
N GLY A 53 -12.72 -6.32 10.24
CA GLY A 53 -13.72 -7.19 9.62
C GLY A 53 -13.63 -8.64 10.13
N VAL A 54 -14.61 -9.45 9.76
CA VAL A 54 -14.74 -10.88 10.13
C VAL A 54 -13.45 -11.66 9.84
N PRO A 55 -13.04 -12.65 10.65
CA PRO A 55 -11.92 -13.53 10.31
C PRO A 55 -12.09 -14.17 8.91
N GLY A 56 -10.97 -14.40 8.22
CA GLY A 56 -10.99 -15.00 6.87
C GLY A 56 -11.21 -14.03 5.70
N THR A 57 -11.44 -12.74 5.92
CA THR A 57 -11.65 -11.75 4.84
C THR A 57 -10.36 -11.27 4.13
N GLY A 58 -9.23 -11.94 4.36
CA GLY A 58 -7.98 -11.66 3.62
C GLY A 58 -7.17 -10.43 4.09
N LYS A 59 -7.46 -9.85 5.26
CA LYS A 59 -6.72 -8.67 5.81
C LYS A 59 -5.19 -8.86 5.81
N THR A 60 -4.71 -10.00 6.33
CA THR A 60 -3.27 -10.29 6.39
C THR A 60 -2.67 -10.51 5.00
N SER A 61 -3.39 -11.19 4.10
CA SER A 61 -2.97 -11.38 2.72
C SER A 61 -2.86 -10.04 1.98
N LEU A 62 -3.81 -9.12 2.23
CA LEU A 62 -3.79 -7.74 1.73
C LEU A 62 -2.54 -6.99 2.10
N VAL A 63 -2.17 -7.00 3.37
CA VAL A 63 -0.94 -6.34 3.81
C VAL A 63 0.28 -6.93 3.11
N ARG A 64 0.39 -8.25 3.03
CA ARG A 64 1.53 -8.93 2.39
C ARG A 64 1.64 -8.60 0.90
N ALA A 65 0.51 -8.58 0.19
CA ALA A 65 0.48 -8.27 -1.24
C ALA A 65 0.93 -6.83 -1.50
N VAL A 66 0.35 -5.84 -0.82
CA VAL A 66 0.70 -4.42 -1.03
C VAL A 66 2.15 -4.13 -0.62
N VAL A 67 2.63 -4.70 0.48
CA VAL A 67 4.04 -4.57 0.89
C VAL A 67 4.98 -5.07 -0.20
N ARG A 68 4.70 -6.26 -0.78
CA ARG A 68 5.50 -6.82 -1.87
C ARG A 68 5.50 -5.93 -3.11
N GLU A 69 4.34 -5.42 -3.50
CA GLU A 69 4.20 -4.50 -4.64
C GLU A 69 5.02 -3.22 -4.44
N CYS A 70 4.96 -2.65 -3.23
CA CYS A 70 5.66 -1.43 -2.88
C CYS A 70 7.17 -1.63 -2.66
N GLY A 71 7.66 -2.87 -2.62
CA GLY A 71 9.05 -3.18 -2.25
C GLY A 71 9.40 -2.81 -0.81
N ALA A 72 8.42 -2.89 0.09
CA ALA A 72 8.59 -2.55 1.51
C ALA A 72 8.93 -3.80 2.37
N HIS A 73 9.32 -3.57 3.61
CA HIS A 73 9.52 -4.62 4.62
C HIS A 73 8.29 -4.73 5.53
N LEU A 74 7.82 -5.95 5.82
CA LEU A 74 6.72 -6.22 6.75
C LEU A 74 7.22 -6.86 8.05
N THR A 75 6.98 -6.18 9.17
CA THR A 75 7.16 -6.74 10.52
C THR A 75 5.79 -7.10 11.09
N VAL A 76 5.63 -8.34 11.56
CA VAL A 76 4.44 -8.81 12.27
C VAL A 76 4.81 -9.02 13.73
N ILE A 77 4.10 -8.35 14.63
CA ILE A 77 4.27 -8.43 16.09
C ILE A 77 3.08 -9.12 16.75
#